data_AF-X0WCB1-F1
#
_entry.id   AF-X0WCB1-F1
#
_cell.length_a   1.000
_cell.length_b   1.000
_cell.length_c   1.000
_cell.angle_alpha   90.00
_cell.angle_beta   90.00
_cell.angle_gamma   90.00
#
_symmetry.space_group_name_H-M   'P 1'
#
loop_
_entity.id
_entity.type
_entity.pdbx_description
1 polymer ?
#
loop_
_entity_poly.entity_id
_entity_poly.type
_entity_poly.pdbx_seq_one_letter_code
_entity_poly.pdbx_strand_id
1 'polypeptide(L)' 'FKVELLTDSSGKESLRWRGTNEGKEVVFDAEPYVGFGTKAAVWLLRLMPIESLL' A
#
# COMPACT_ATOMS: atom_id res chain seq x y z
N PHE A 1 3.72 -5.19 -11.65
CA PHE A 1 3.90 -4.84 -10.23
C PHE A 1 3.53 -6.06 -9.39
N LYS A 2 4.27 -6.32 -8.30
CA LYS A 2 4.01 -7.38 -7.32
C LYS A 2 3.97 -6.76 -5.93
N VAL A 3 3.04 -7.20 -5.09
CA VAL A 3 2.90 -6.75 -3.70
C VAL A 3 3.28 -7.89 -2.78
N GLU A 4 4.07 -7.60 -1.75
CA GLU A 4 4.50 -8.55 -0.74
C GLU A 4 4.15 -8.02 0.65
N LEU A 5 3.49 -8.85 1.47
CA LEU A 5 3.27 -8.57 2.88
C LEU A 5 4.49 -9.06 3.66
N LEU A 6 5.11 -8.15 4.41
CA LEU A 6 6.28 -8.44 5.25
C LEU A 6 5.89 -8.27 6.70
N THR A 7 6.14 -9.29 7.50
CA THR A 7 5.98 -9.26 8.95
C THR A 7 7.35 -9.20 9.58
N ASP A 8 7.59 -8.20 10.43
CA ASP A 8 8.87 -8.10 11.17
C ASP A 8 8.89 -9.00 12.42
N SER A 9 10.03 -9.03 13.10
CA SER A 9 10.23 -9.83 14.32
C SER A 9 9.35 -9.41 15.50
N SER A 10 8.74 -8.22 15.45
CA SER A 10 7.78 -7.73 16.45
C SER A 10 6.33 -8.06 16.08
N GLY A 11 6.10 -8.69 14.92
CA GLY A 11 4.77 -8.97 14.39
C GLY A 11 4.14 -7.79 13.64
N LYS A 12 4.88 -6.70 13.40
CA LYS A 12 4.36 -5.56 12.65
C LYS A 12 4.38 -5.87 11.16
N GLU A 13 3.23 -5.68 10.52
CA GLU A 13 3.05 -5.90 9.09
C GLU A 13 3.34 -4.63 8.28
N SER A 14 3.96 -4.81 7.11
CA SER A 14 4.23 -3.76 6.14
C SER A 14 4.07 -4.28 4.72
N LEU A 15 3.65 -3.41 3.80
CA LEU A 15 3.52 -3.75 2.39
C LEU A 15 4.74 -3.28 1.63
N ARG A 16 5.36 -4.19 0.88
CA ARG A 16 6.45 -3.89 -0.05
C ARG A 16 5.97 -4.05 -1.48
N TRP A 17 6.16 -3.02 -2.28
CA TRP A 17 5.73 -2.99 -3.67
C TRP A 17 6.95 -3.14 -4.56
N ARG A 18 6.94 -4.12 -5.47
CA ARG A 18 7.99 -4.29 -6.48
C ARG A 18 7.44 -3.95 -7.85
N GLY A 19 8.14 -3.07 -8.56
CA GLY A 19 7.81 -2.65 -9.91
C GLY A 19 9.01 -2.71 -10.83
N THR A 20 8.77 -2.50 -12.11
CA THR A 20 9.81 -2.26 -13.10
C THR A 20 9.71 -0.80 -13.52
N ASN A 21 10.79 -0.04 -13.36
CA ASN A 21 10.92 1.33 -13.87
C ASN A 21 12.12 1.36 -14.83
N GLU A 22 11.90 1.76 -16.08
CA GLU A 22 12.94 1.79 -17.13
C GLU A 22 13.72 0.48 -17.29
N GLY A 23 13.06 -0.66 -17.11
CA GLY A 23 13.67 -2.00 -17.22
C GLY A 23 14.46 -2.45 -15.98
N LYS A 24 14.51 -1.65 -14.91
CA LYS A 24 15.12 -2.02 -13.62
C LYS A 24 14.06 -2.35 -12.58
N GLU A 25 14.29 -3.38 -11.78
CA GLU A 25 13.44 -3.69 -10.62
C GLU A 25 13.61 -2.60 -9.57
N VAL A 26 12.50 -1.98 -9.16
CA VAL A 26 12.46 -0.94 -8.12
C VAL A 26 11.54 -1.40 -7.02
N VAL A 27 12.02 -1.29 -5.79
CA VAL A 27 11.24 -1.51 -4.57
C VAL A 27 10.69 -0.17 -4.10
N PHE A 28 9.39 -0.11 -3.86
CA PHE A 28 8.71 1.04 -3.29
C PHE A 28 8.17 0.68 -1.90
N ASP A 29 8.51 1.50 -0.91
CA ASP A 29 8.03 1.38 0.48
C ASP A 29 6.63 2.00 0.68
N ALA A 30 6.17 2.74 -0.32
CA ALA A 30 4.82 3.27 -0.40
C ALA A 30 4.21 2.86 -1.74
N GLU A 31 2.89 2.80 -1.79
CA GLU A 31 2.16 2.44 -3.00
C GLU A 31 2.54 3.38 -4.16
N PRO A 32 3.18 2.85 -5.23
CA PRO A 32 3.67 3.66 -6.34
C PRO A 32 2.50 4.04 -7.26
N TYR A 33 2.62 5.19 -7.94
CA TYR A 33 1.62 5.71 -8.90
C TYR A 33 0.26 6.10 -8.28
N VAL A 34 0.17 6.18 -6.96
CA VAL A 34 -1.01 6.68 -6.26
C VAL A 34 -0.76 8.10 -5.75
N GLY A 35 -1.56 9.05 -6.26
CA GLY A 35 -1.51 10.45 -5.85
C GLY A 35 -1.95 10.66 -4.39
N PHE A 36 -1.53 11.79 -3.81
CA PHE A 36 -1.85 12.14 -2.41
C PHE A 36 -3.36 12.09 -2.09
N GLY A 37 -4.21 12.52 -3.04
CA GLY A 37 -5.67 12.49 -2.87
C GLY A 37 -6.25 11.09 -2.72
N THR A 38 -5.79 10.12 -3.51
CA THR A 38 -6.23 8.72 -3.38
C THR A 38 -5.79 8.11 -2.04
N LYS A 39 -4.59 8.45 -1.55
CA LYS A 39 -4.13 8.04 -0.21
C LYS A 39 -5.04 8.60 0.90
N ALA A 40 -5.43 9.87 0.80
CA ALA A 40 -6.35 10.49 1.75
C ALA A 40 -7.75 9.85 1.72
N ALA A 41 -8.28 9.54 0.53
CA ALA A 41 -9.57 8.87 0.38
C ALA A 41 -9.55 7.46 0.99
N VAL A 42 -8.52 6.66 0.72
CA VAL A 42 -8.37 5.32 1.32
C VAL A 42 -8.21 5.41 2.84
N TRP A 43 -7.49 6.40 3.35
CA TRP A 43 -7.38 6.62 4.80
C TRP A 43 -8.73 6.95 5.43
N LEU A 44 -9.54 7.81 4.78
CA LEU A 44 -10.90 8.09 5.22
C LEU A 44 -11.78 6.83 5.22
N LEU A 45 -11.71 6.01 4.18
CA LEU A 45 -12.44 4.74 4.10
C LEU A 45 -12.04 3.77 5.21
N ARG A 46 -10.76 3.73 5.61
CA ARG A 46 -10.29 2.90 6.75
C ARG A 46 -10.86 3.31 8.10
N LEU A 47 -11.30 4.57 8.24
CA LEU A 47 -11.94 5.06 9.47
C LEU A 47 -13.45 4.81 9.48
N MET A 48 -14.06 4.53 8.33
CA MET A 48 -15.48 4.26 8.26
C MET A 48 -15.77 2.82 8.68
N PRO A 49 -16.83 2.58 9.49
CA PRO A 49 -17.29 1.23 9.77
C PRO A 49 -17.64 0.50 8.48
N ILE A 50 -17.19 -0.75 8.34
CA ILE A 50 -17.44 -1.57 7.14
C ILE A 50 -18.94 -1.75 6.90
N GLU A 51 -19.73 -1.74 7.97
CA GLU A 51 -21.20 -1.77 7.97
C GLU A 51 -21.85 -0.55 7.28
N SER A 52 -21.14 0.58 7.21
CA SER A 52 -21.61 1.80 6.53
C SER A 52 -21.38 1.79 5.01
N LEU A 53 -20.70 0.76 4.47
CA LEU A 53 -20.42 0.59 3.04
C LEU A 53 -21.30 -0.48 2.38
N LEU A 54 -22.22 -1.10 3.13
CA LEU A 54 -23.14 -2.14 2.65
C LEU A 54 -24.54 -1.57 2.36
#